data_AF-A0A8H7XH26-F1
#
_entry.id   AF-A0A8H7XH26-F1
#
_cell.length_a   1.000
_cell.length_b   1.000
_cell.length_c   1.000
_cell.angle_alpha   90.00
_cell.angle_beta   90.00
_cell.angle_gamma   90.00
#
_symmetry.space_group_name_H-M   'P 1'
#
loop_
_entity.id
_entity.type
_entity.pdbx_description
1 polymer ?
#
loop_
_entity_poly.entity_id
_entity_poly.type
_entity_poly.pdbx_seq_one_letter_code
_entity_poly.pdbx_strand_id
1 'polypeptide(L)'
;MKSAILSIIHVSQAAFGIYNLYLASISISNLQGYEDMSKKAAKYSNTAEQQLHKTRTTQASGTIALLFSVLSSAYLIFGSPGTGALQGVTGVNLLALVAARKHVGGFWKSKARVPIPGVGDYNEATKNTQEVRLNLAYLIASWLAVGAVDLIF
;
A
#
# COMPACT_ATOMS: atom_id res chain seq x y z
N MET A 1 -7.89 18.67 -23.40
CA MET A 1 -7.57 19.09 -22.02
C MET A 1 -7.69 17.92 -21.03
N LYS A 2 -8.85 17.26 -20.94
CA LYS A 2 -9.09 16.05 -20.12
C LYS A 2 -7.97 15.00 -20.19
N SER A 3 -7.67 14.51 -21.40
CA SER A 3 -6.65 13.47 -21.62
C SER A 3 -5.27 13.88 -21.09
N ALA A 4 -4.82 15.12 -21.34
CA ALA A 4 -3.53 15.60 -20.84
C ALA A 4 -3.47 15.65 -19.30
N ILE A 5 -4.54 16.10 -18.64
CA ILE A 5 -4.64 16.13 -17.18
C ILE A 5 -4.59 14.71 -16.61
N LEU A 6 -5.38 13.79 -17.18
CA LEU A 6 -5.40 12.39 -16.76
C LEU A 6 -4.02 11.74 -16.95
N SER A 7 -3.34 11.98 -18.07
CA SER A 7 -1.98 11.48 -18.30
C SER A 7 -0.99 11.96 -17.23
N ILE A 8 -1.03 13.25 -16.85
CA ILE A 8 -0.17 13.79 -15.79
C ILE A 8 -0.47 13.11 -14.45
N ILE A 9 -1.75 12.90 -14.12
CA ILE A 9 -2.15 12.20 -12.89
C ILE A 9 -1.64 10.75 -12.91
N HIS A 10 -1.85 10.00 -13.99
CA HIS A 10 -1.41 8.61 -14.08
C HIS A 10 0.11 8.46 -14.07
N VAL A 11 0.86 9.36 -14.71
CA VAL A 11 2.33 9.37 -14.62
C VAL A 11 2.77 9.60 -13.17
N SER A 12 2.13 10.54 -12.48
CA SER A 12 2.42 10.82 -11.07
C SER A 12 2.07 9.64 -10.16
N GLN A 13 0.94 8.98 -10.41
CA GLN A 13 0.51 7.77 -9.69
C GLN A 13 1.49 6.61 -9.91
N ALA A 14 1.93 6.39 -11.16
CA ALA A 14 2.91 5.36 -11.49
C ALA A 14 4.25 5.63 -10.79
N ALA A 15 4.79 6.84 -10.91
CA ALA A 15 6.06 7.23 -10.27
C ALA A 15 5.99 7.08 -8.74
N PHE A 16 4.93 7.62 -8.12
CA PHE A 16 4.72 7.51 -6.68
C PHE A 16 4.52 6.05 -6.23
N GLY A 17 3.79 5.25 -6.99
CA GLY A 17 3.57 3.83 -6.73
C GLY A 17 4.87 3.03 -6.83
N ILE A 18 5.71 3.28 -7.82
CA ILE A 18 7.03 2.64 -7.98
C ILE A 18 7.94 2.97 -6.80
N TYR A 19 8.00 4.25 -6.40
CA TYR A 19 8.75 4.67 -5.20
C TYR A 19 8.27 3.93 -3.94
N ASN A 20 6.95 3.76 -3.79
CA ASN A 20 6.38 3.02 -2.68
C ASN A 20 6.68 1.51 -2.73
N LEU A 21 6.72 0.91 -3.92
CA LEU A 21 7.14 -0.49 -4.08
C LEU A 21 8.62 -0.67 -3.72
N TYR A 22 9.47 0.31 -4.03
CA TYR A 22 10.86 0.33 -3.58
C TYR A 22 10.98 0.43 -2.05
N LEU A 23 10.18 1.28 -1.40
CA LEU A 23 10.14 1.30 0.08
C LEU A 23 9.61 -0.02 0.65
N ALA A 24 8.60 -0.62 0.03
CA ALA A 24 8.05 -1.91 0.43
C ALA A 24 9.10 -3.02 0.30
N SER A 25 9.94 -3.02 -0.74
CA SER A 25 10.99 -4.03 -0.90
C SER A 25 12.05 -3.93 0.21
N ILE A 26 12.50 -2.72 0.55
CA ILE A 26 13.40 -2.51 1.70
C ILE A 26 12.77 -3.01 2.99
N SER A 27 11.50 -2.64 3.24
CA SER A 27 10.80 -3.08 4.45
C SER A 27 10.69 -4.60 4.52
N ILE A 28 10.30 -5.26 3.42
CA ILE A 28 10.19 -6.72 3.35
C ILE A 28 11.53 -7.38 3.64
N SER A 29 12.62 -6.89 3.04
CA SER A 29 13.97 -7.40 3.31
C SER A 29 14.37 -7.26 4.78
N ASN A 30 14.11 -6.11 5.41
CA ASN A 30 14.39 -5.92 6.83
C ASN A 30 13.58 -6.89 7.70
N LEU A 31 12.30 -7.09 7.35
CA LEU A 31 11.41 -7.96 8.10
C LEU A 31 11.75 -9.44 7.98
N GLN A 32 12.30 -9.88 6.85
CA GLN A 32 12.83 -11.25 6.70
C GLN A 32 13.87 -11.57 7.77
N GLY A 33 14.69 -10.60 8.21
CA GLY A 33 15.60 -10.77 9.34
C GLY A 33 14.88 -11.01 10.67
N TYR A 34 13.77 -10.31 10.92
CA TYR A 34 12.94 -10.50 12.13
C TYR A 34 12.08 -11.78 12.09
N GLU A 35 11.78 -12.27 10.89
CA GLU A 35 10.96 -13.47 10.74
C GLU A 35 11.61 -14.68 11.39
N ASP A 36 12.93 -14.80 11.37
CA ASP A 36 13.59 -15.99 11.90
C ASP A 36 13.50 -16.08 13.43
N MET A 37 13.59 -14.95 14.14
CA MET A 37 13.25 -14.90 15.57
C MET A 37 11.75 -15.15 15.79
N SER A 38 10.89 -14.52 14.99
CA SER A 38 9.44 -14.63 15.12
C SER A 38 8.95 -16.07 14.87
N LYS A 39 9.55 -16.79 13.91
CA LYS A 39 9.30 -18.21 13.63
C LYS A 39 9.70 -19.09 14.79
N LYS A 40 10.86 -18.84 15.41
CA LYS A 40 11.29 -19.58 16.61
C LYS A 40 10.30 -19.37 17.76
N ALA A 41 9.88 -18.12 18.00
CA ALA A 41 8.88 -17.81 19.01
C ALA A 41 7.50 -18.43 18.70
N ALA A 42 7.10 -18.47 17.42
CA ALA A 42 5.85 -19.05 16.96
C ALA A 42 5.74 -20.56 17.27
N LYS A 43 6.85 -21.30 17.29
CA LYS A 43 6.86 -22.73 17.66
C LYS A 43 6.35 -22.99 19.09
N TYR A 44 6.44 -21.99 19.96
CA TYR A 44 6.11 -22.12 21.37
C TYR A 44 4.97 -21.18 21.80
N SER A 45 4.41 -20.39 20.88
CA SER A 45 3.39 -19.39 21.20
C SER A 45 2.47 -19.12 20.00
N ASN A 46 1.20 -19.49 20.15
CA ASN A 46 0.14 -19.18 19.17
C ASN A 46 0.00 -17.67 18.94
N THR A 47 0.28 -16.85 19.96
CA THR A 47 0.27 -15.40 19.81
C THR A 47 1.38 -14.94 18.87
N ALA A 48 2.60 -15.46 18.99
CA ALA A 48 3.71 -15.11 18.11
C ALA A 48 3.43 -15.55 16.66
N GLU A 49 2.83 -16.72 16.47
CA GLU A 49 2.40 -17.20 15.15
C GLU A 49 1.37 -16.26 14.50
N GLN A 50 0.33 -15.87 15.24
CA GLN A 50 -0.69 -14.93 14.75
C GLN A 50 -0.09 -13.57 14.39
N GLN A 51 0.87 -13.07 15.17
CA GLN A 51 1.55 -11.81 14.87
C GLN A 51 2.37 -11.91 13.57
N LEU A 52 3.13 -13.00 13.40
CA LEU A 52 3.90 -13.25 12.18
C LEU A 52 2.99 -13.32 10.94
N HIS A 53 1.87 -14.05 11.05
CA HIS A 53 0.90 -14.16 9.97
C HIS A 53 0.28 -12.80 9.60
N LYS A 54 -0.13 -12.01 10.58
CA LYS A 54 -0.70 -10.67 10.34
C LYS A 54 0.32 -9.69 9.75
N THR A 55 1.57 -9.76 10.18
CA THR A 55 2.66 -8.95 9.60
C THR A 55 2.83 -9.25 8.11
N ARG A 56 2.93 -10.53 7.74
CA ARG A 56 3.07 -10.95 6.32
C ARG A 56 1.87 -10.54 5.47
N THR A 57 0.65 -10.81 5.95
CA THR A 57 -0.58 -10.51 5.20
C THR A 57 -0.80 -9.02 5.02
N THR A 58 -0.48 -8.19 6.03
CA THR A 58 -0.58 -6.73 5.89
C THR A 58 0.41 -6.17 4.88
N GLN A 59 1.67 -6.61 4.89
CA GLN A 59 2.65 -6.21 3.87
C GLN A 59 2.25 -6.68 2.49
N ALA A 60 1.88 -7.95 2.33
CA ALA A 60 1.45 -8.49 1.05
C ALA A 60 0.26 -7.70 0.48
N SER A 61 -0.75 -7.42 1.30
CA SER A 61 -1.93 -6.66 0.87
C SER A 61 -1.57 -5.23 0.42
N GLY A 62 -0.68 -4.54 1.15
CA GLY A 62 -0.22 -3.20 0.80
C GLY A 62 0.57 -3.20 -0.51
N THR A 63 1.54 -4.11 -0.62
CA THR A 63 2.38 -4.25 -1.82
C THR A 63 1.58 -4.63 -3.05
N ILE A 64 0.64 -5.57 -2.93
CA ILE A 64 -0.23 -5.98 -4.06
C ILE A 64 -1.10 -4.81 -4.51
N ALA A 65 -1.68 -4.03 -3.58
CA ALA A 65 -2.50 -2.87 -3.94
C ALA A 65 -1.66 -1.77 -4.63
N LEU A 66 -0.43 -1.54 -4.17
CA LEU A 66 0.50 -0.61 -4.82
C LEU A 66 0.87 -1.07 -6.24
N LEU A 67 1.23 -2.35 -6.40
CA LEU A 67 1.57 -2.93 -7.69
C LEU A 67 0.40 -2.83 -8.67
N PHE A 68 -0.80 -3.19 -8.21
CA PHE A 68 -2.01 -3.07 -9.00
C PHE A 68 -2.26 -1.62 -9.44
N SER A 69 -2.05 -0.64 -8.56
CA SER A 69 -2.16 0.80 -8.90
C SER A 69 -1.13 1.26 -9.92
N VAL A 70 0.11 0.77 -9.84
CA VAL A 70 1.16 1.08 -10.84
C VAL A 70 0.79 0.51 -12.20
N LEU A 71 0.42 -0.78 -12.26
CA LEU A 71 0.03 -1.44 -13.50
C LEU A 71 -1.21 -0.80 -14.12
N SER A 72 -2.18 -0.41 -13.30
CA SER A 72 -3.37 0.31 -13.74
C SER A 72 -3.01 1.67 -14.32
N SER A 73 -2.12 2.42 -13.66
CA SER A 73 -1.67 3.73 -14.17
C SER A 73 -0.95 3.58 -15.51
N ALA A 74 -0.07 2.58 -15.64
CA ALA A 74 0.61 2.28 -16.89
C ALA A 74 -0.37 1.88 -18.01
N TYR A 75 -1.35 1.04 -17.70
CA TYR A 75 -2.41 0.67 -18.63
C TYR A 75 -3.21 1.89 -19.13
N LEU A 76 -3.55 2.83 -18.24
CA LEU A 76 -4.30 4.03 -18.62
C LEU A 76 -3.45 5.04 -19.41
N ILE A 77 -2.12 5.03 -19.25
CA ILE A 77 -1.20 5.86 -20.05
C ILE A 77 -1.06 5.30 -21.47
N PHE A 78 -0.83 4.00 -21.61
CA PHE A 78 -0.42 3.40 -22.90
C PHE A 78 -1.55 2.70 -23.67
N GLY A 79 -2.61 2.27 -22.99
CA GLY A 79 -3.64 1.40 -23.55
C GLY A 79 -4.77 2.09 -24.31
N SER A 80 -4.79 3.44 -24.37
CA SER A 80 -5.90 4.23 -24.94
C SER A 80 -7.31 3.72 -24.58
N PRO A 81 -7.61 3.51 -23.28
CA PRO A 81 -8.85 2.89 -22.84
C PRO A 81 -10.06 3.80 -23.09
N GLY A 82 -11.20 3.19 -23.43
CA GLY A 82 -12.49 3.90 -23.44
C GLY A 82 -12.98 4.25 -22.03
N THR A 83 -13.97 5.14 -21.93
CA THR A 83 -14.51 5.66 -20.65
C THR A 83 -14.93 4.55 -19.67
N GLY A 84 -15.61 3.50 -20.14
CA GLY A 84 -16.02 2.39 -19.27
C GLY A 84 -14.84 1.64 -18.65
N ALA A 85 -13.75 1.47 -19.40
CA ALA A 85 -12.52 0.84 -18.89
C ALA A 85 -11.80 1.77 -17.89
N LEU A 86 -11.74 3.08 -18.16
CA LEU A 86 -11.20 4.08 -17.24
C LEU A 86 -11.95 4.05 -15.89
N GLN A 87 -13.29 4.08 -15.93
CA GLN A 87 -14.13 4.06 -14.74
C GLN A 87 -14.02 2.74 -13.98
N GLY A 88 -14.02 1.61 -14.69
CA GLY A 88 -13.83 0.29 -14.09
C GLY A 88 -12.49 0.16 -13.38
N VAL A 89 -11.39 0.53 -14.05
CA VAL A 89 -10.04 0.50 -13.46
C VAL A 89 -9.93 1.44 -12.26
N THR A 90 -10.49 2.65 -12.36
CA THR A 90 -10.51 3.62 -11.25
C THR A 90 -11.26 3.06 -10.04
N GLY A 91 -12.45 2.48 -10.26
CA GLY A 91 -13.25 1.87 -9.20
C GLY A 91 -12.55 0.70 -8.50
N VAL A 92 -11.95 -0.21 -9.28
CA VAL A 92 -11.20 -1.35 -8.72
C VAL A 92 -9.99 -0.87 -7.92
N ASN A 93 -9.27 0.15 -8.39
CA ASN A 93 -8.14 0.73 -7.65
C ASN A 93 -8.56 1.33 -6.32
N LEU A 94 -9.64 2.11 -6.30
CA LEU A 94 -10.18 2.68 -5.07
C LEU A 94 -10.53 1.57 -4.07
N LEU A 95 -11.24 0.53 -4.51
CA LEU A 95 -11.61 -0.59 -3.66
C LEU A 95 -10.37 -1.33 -3.12
N ALA A 96 -9.41 -1.65 -3.98
CA ALA A 96 -8.19 -2.34 -3.59
C ALA A 96 -7.36 -1.54 -2.57
N LEU A 97 -7.16 -0.24 -2.82
CA LEU A 97 -6.37 0.63 -1.95
C LEU A 97 -7.07 0.88 -0.61
N VAL A 98 -8.40 1.08 -0.60
CA VAL A 98 -9.18 1.22 0.64
C VAL A 98 -9.14 -0.07 1.46
N ALA A 99 -9.33 -1.22 0.83
CA ALA A 99 -9.26 -2.52 1.49
C ALA A 99 -7.87 -2.76 2.10
N ALA A 100 -6.79 -2.52 1.33
CA ALA A 100 -5.43 -2.64 1.82
C ALA A 100 -5.15 -1.67 2.98
N ARG A 101 -5.54 -0.39 2.85
CA ARG A 101 -5.36 0.62 3.91
C ARG A 101 -6.11 0.23 5.18
N LYS A 102 -7.32 -0.31 5.07
CA LYS A 102 -8.11 -0.80 6.21
C LYS A 102 -7.47 -2.04 6.85
N HIS A 103 -7.00 -2.99 6.05
CA HIS A 103 -6.36 -4.20 6.54
C HIS A 103 -5.03 -3.90 7.27
N VAL A 104 -4.15 -3.12 6.64
CA VAL A 104 -2.91 -2.62 7.25
C VAL A 104 -3.21 -1.80 8.51
N GLY A 105 -4.13 -0.83 8.42
CA GLY A 105 -4.50 0.00 9.55
C GLY A 105 -5.10 -0.80 10.72
N GLY A 106 -5.94 -1.80 10.45
CA GLY A 106 -6.62 -2.59 11.47
C GLY A 106 -5.67 -3.37 12.37
N PHE A 107 -4.60 -3.94 11.81
CA PHE A 107 -3.62 -4.69 12.58
C PHE A 107 -2.67 -3.79 13.39
N TRP A 108 -2.31 -2.63 12.84
CA TRP A 108 -1.26 -1.78 13.41
C TRP A 108 -1.75 -0.56 14.20
N LYS A 109 -3.01 -0.14 14.06
CA LYS A 109 -3.56 1.08 14.70
C LYS A 109 -3.48 1.07 16.23
N SER A 110 -3.58 -0.10 16.86
CA SER A 110 -3.53 -0.24 18.33
C SER A 110 -2.12 -0.49 18.88
N LYS A 111 -1.11 -0.61 18.02
CA LYS A 111 0.28 -0.83 18.41
C LYS A 111 0.95 0.52 18.65
N ALA A 112 0.94 0.97 19.89
CA ALA A 112 1.56 2.24 20.29
C ALA A 112 3.08 2.12 20.26
N ARG A 113 3.79 3.18 19.84
CA ARG A 113 5.25 3.25 19.99
C ARG A 113 5.60 3.26 21.47
N VAL A 114 6.58 2.45 21.87
CA VAL A 114 6.99 2.35 23.27
C VAL A 114 8.39 2.97 23.43
N PRO A 115 8.59 3.97 24.28
CA PRO A 115 9.87 4.66 24.43
C PRO A 115 10.78 3.92 25.43
N ILE A 116 11.08 2.65 25.17
CA ILE A 116 11.98 1.83 26.01
C ILE A 116 13.24 1.43 25.23
N PRO A 117 14.44 1.42 25.86
CA PRO A 117 15.66 0.94 25.22
C PRO A 117 15.50 -0.50 24.71
N GLY A 118 15.95 -0.79 23.49
CA GLY A 118 15.90 -2.15 22.91
C GLY A 118 14.64 -2.49 22.10
N VAL A 119 13.69 -1.55 21.89
CA VAL A 119 12.50 -1.76 21.01
C VAL A 119 12.53 -0.92 19.73
N GLY A 120 13.72 -0.50 19.29
CA GLY A 120 13.91 0.30 18.07
C GLY A 120 13.16 -0.28 16.88
N ASP A 121 13.29 -1.58 16.68
CA ASP A 121 12.72 -2.35 15.58
C ASP A 121 11.19 -2.38 15.58
N TYR A 122 10.59 -2.43 16.78
CA TYR A 122 9.13 -2.38 16.93
C TYR A 122 8.57 -0.99 16.63
N ASN A 123 9.28 0.06 17.07
CA ASN A 123 8.93 1.44 16.79
C ASN A 123 9.11 1.76 15.29
N GLU A 124 10.13 1.19 14.66
CA GLU A 124 10.39 1.30 13.23
C GLU A 124 9.30 0.59 12.41
N ALA A 125 8.92 -0.63 12.76
CA ALA A 125 7.80 -1.33 12.13
C ALA A 125 6.48 -0.54 12.23
N THR A 126 6.22 0.07 13.38
CA THR A 126 5.04 0.93 13.60
C THR A 126 5.12 2.22 12.77
N LYS A 127 6.30 2.82 12.63
CA LYS A 127 6.54 3.99 11.78
C LYS A 127 6.34 3.66 10.30
N ASN A 128 6.99 2.62 9.80
CA ASN A 128 6.92 2.20 8.40
C ASN A 128 5.48 1.86 8.00
N THR A 129 4.71 1.27 8.91
CA THR A 129 3.30 1.01 8.67
C THR A 129 2.49 2.30 8.52
N GLN A 130 2.72 3.31 9.37
CA GLN A 130 2.00 4.57 9.26
C GLN A 130 2.32 5.27 7.94
N GLU A 131 3.57 5.19 7.47
CA GLU A 131 3.99 5.70 6.15
C GLU A 131 3.28 4.95 5.02
N VAL A 132 3.28 3.60 5.01
CA VAL A 132 2.53 2.80 4.03
C VAL A 132 1.06 3.17 4.02
N ARG A 133 0.46 3.30 5.22
CA ARG A 133 -0.94 3.70 5.35
C ARG A 133 -1.13 5.04 4.66
N LEU A 134 -0.35 6.06 5.03
CA LEU A 134 -0.44 7.41 4.47
C LEU A 134 -0.30 7.43 2.94
N ASN A 135 0.65 6.68 2.40
CA ASN A 135 0.89 6.58 0.96
C ASN A 135 -0.30 5.93 0.22
N LEU A 136 -0.94 4.92 0.81
CA LEU A 136 -2.20 4.38 0.29
C LEU A 136 -3.32 5.44 0.28
N ALA A 137 -3.38 6.35 1.28
CA ALA A 137 -4.36 7.44 1.25
C ALA A 137 -4.07 8.46 0.15
N TYR A 138 -2.81 8.80 -0.11
CA TYR A 138 -2.46 9.69 -1.22
C TYR A 138 -2.85 9.07 -2.57
N LEU A 139 -2.68 7.76 -2.74
CA LEU A 139 -3.16 7.06 -3.93
C LEU A 139 -4.69 7.02 -4.02
N ILE A 140 -5.40 6.78 -2.91
CA ILE A 140 -6.87 6.86 -2.90
C ILE A 140 -7.34 8.25 -3.34
N ALA A 141 -6.75 9.31 -2.77
CA ALA A 141 -7.09 10.68 -3.12
C ALA A 141 -6.81 10.99 -4.60
N SER A 142 -5.71 10.49 -5.16
CA SER A 142 -5.41 10.70 -6.58
C SER A 142 -6.37 9.94 -7.51
N TRP A 143 -6.80 8.72 -7.15
CA TRP A 143 -7.83 8.01 -7.92
C TRP A 143 -9.21 8.66 -7.82
N LEU A 144 -9.55 9.27 -6.69
CA LEU A 144 -10.75 10.12 -6.60
C LEU A 144 -10.63 11.33 -7.53
N ALA A 145 -9.45 11.94 -7.63
CA ALA A 145 -9.21 13.04 -8.56
C ALA A 145 -9.35 12.59 -10.03
N VAL A 146 -8.92 11.38 -10.39
CA VAL A 146 -9.17 10.78 -11.72
C VAL A 146 -10.67 10.72 -12.00
N GLY A 147 -11.46 10.16 -11.08
CA GLY A 147 -12.91 10.09 -11.22
C GLY A 147 -13.57 11.47 -11.34
N ALA A 148 -13.12 12.44 -10.55
CA ALA A 148 -13.63 13.81 -10.62
C ALA A 148 -13.32 14.47 -11.97
N VAL A 149 -12.09 14.34 -12.48
CA VAL A 149 -11.69 14.85 -13.80
C VAL A 149 -12.48 14.17 -14.92
N ASP A 150 -12.74 12.87 -14.81
CA ASP A 150 -13.54 12.14 -15.80
C ASP A 150 -14.99 12.60 -15.88
N LEU A 151 -15.58 12.97 -14.73
CA LEU A 151 -16.98 13.42 -14.65
C LEU A 151 -17.19 14.89 -15.00
N ILE A 152 -16.17 15.74 -14.79
CA ILE A 152 -16.27 17.19 -15.00
C ILE A 152 -15.97 17.59 -16.46
N PHE A 153 -15.06 16.87 -17.13
CA PHE A 153 -14.63 17.14 -18.51
C PHE A 153 -15.05 16.02 -19.47
#